data_AF-A0A3D1QFA3-F1
#
_entry.id   AF-A0A3D1QFA3-F1
#
_cell.length_a   1.000
_cell.length_b   1.000
_cell.length_c   1.000
_cell.angle_alpha   90.00
_cell.angle_beta   90.00
_cell.angle_gamma   90.00
#
_symmetry.space_group_name_H-M   'P 1'
#
loop_
_entity.id
_entity.type
_entity.pdbx_description
1 polymer ?
#
loop_
_entity_poly.entity_id
_entity_poly.type
_entity_poly.pdbx_seq_one_letter_code
_entity_poly.pdbx_strand_id
1 'polypeptide(L)'
;GAVNMVLCIPTADPRCTDWDAGYSLAEESHRIEATRWAMQELVERWRRAGFHHLKLAGFYYMTEQGSYNDGVSHAFPRLCKAHGLRSFAIPGITSSWITEFSRAGFDGVALQPSHAFWQPALRPRRYLLKCAGHIARHYG
;
A
#
# COMPACT_ATOMS: atom_id res chain seq x y z
N GLY A 1 -21.18 16.94 6.39
CA GLY A 1 -19.89 16.86 5.67
C GLY A 1 -19.79 15.50 5.01
N ALA A 2 -19.06 15.38 3.89
CA ALA A 2 -18.85 14.09 3.25
C ALA A 2 -17.81 13.25 4.01
N VAL A 3 -18.03 11.93 4.10
CA VAL A 3 -17.10 10.98 4.72
C VAL A 3 -16.02 10.61 3.71
N ASN A 4 -14.75 10.68 4.11
CA ASN A 4 -13.63 10.26 3.27
C ASN A 4 -13.54 8.73 3.25
N MET A 5 -13.49 8.18 2.05
CA MET A 5 -13.40 6.74 1.80
C MET A 5 -12.08 6.41 1.12
N VAL A 6 -11.45 5.33 1.56
CA VAL A 6 -10.26 4.76 0.93
C VAL A 6 -10.63 3.37 0.45
N LEU A 7 -10.35 3.07 -0.81
CA LEU A 7 -10.61 1.75 -1.39
C LEU A 7 -9.32 0.93 -1.38
N CYS A 8 -9.42 -0.37 -1.09
CA CYS A 8 -8.26 -1.26 -1.17
C CYS A 8 -8.00 -1.68 -2.62
N ILE A 9 -6.72 -1.69 -3.01
CA ILE A 9 -6.28 -2.28 -4.29
C ILE A 9 -5.59 -3.61 -3.99
N PRO A 10 -6.09 -4.74 -4.50
CA PRO A 10 -5.41 -6.01 -4.37
C PRO A 10 -4.08 -5.98 -5.13
N THR A 11 -3.06 -6.61 -4.57
CA THR A 11 -1.75 -6.74 -5.21
C THR A 11 -1.80 -7.88 -6.23
N ALA A 12 -1.31 -7.62 -7.43
CA ALA A 12 -1.18 -8.62 -8.48
C ALA A 12 -0.24 -9.75 -8.05
N ASP A 13 -0.69 -11.01 -8.19
CA ASP A 13 0.11 -12.19 -7.82
C ASP A 13 1.14 -12.50 -8.92
N PRO A 14 2.46 -12.42 -8.64
CA PRO A 14 3.49 -12.69 -9.63
C PRO A 14 3.52 -14.14 -10.12
N ARG A 15 2.78 -15.05 -9.48
CA ARG A 15 2.66 -16.45 -9.92
C ARG A 15 1.65 -16.65 -11.05
N CYS A 16 0.84 -15.65 -11.36
CA CYS A 16 -0.12 -15.72 -12.46
C CYS A 16 0.57 -15.36 -13.78
N THR A 17 0.78 -16.35 -14.64
CA THR A 17 1.50 -16.19 -15.91
C THR A 17 0.59 -16.03 -17.13
N ASP A 18 -0.72 -16.15 -16.95
CA ASP A 18 -1.75 -16.25 -17.97
C ASP A 18 -2.98 -15.38 -17.64
N TRP A 19 -2.73 -14.20 -17.05
CA TRP A 19 -3.77 -13.32 -16.51
C TRP A 19 -4.79 -12.85 -17.55
N ASP A 20 -4.31 -12.44 -18.71
CA ASP A 20 -5.13 -12.01 -19.85
C ASP A 20 -4.33 -12.23 -21.14
N ALA A 21 -4.96 -12.10 -22.31
CA ALA A 21 -4.38 -12.40 -23.63
C ALA A 21 -3.00 -11.74 -23.88
N GLY A 22 -1.92 -12.45 -23.53
CA GLY A 22 -0.53 -11.98 -23.64
C GLY A 22 0.04 -11.29 -22.40
N TYR A 23 -0.75 -11.15 -21.33
CA TYR A 23 -0.36 -10.55 -20.07
C TYR A 23 -0.01 -11.60 -19.01
N SER A 24 1.26 -11.61 -18.61
CA SER A 24 1.78 -12.39 -17.49
C SER A 24 2.07 -11.47 -16.31
N LEU A 25 1.44 -11.69 -15.16
CA LEU A 25 1.74 -10.93 -13.94
C LEU A 25 3.08 -11.31 -13.31
N ALA A 26 3.81 -12.30 -13.84
CA ALA A 26 5.21 -12.50 -13.49
C ALA A 26 6.09 -11.31 -13.89
N GLU A 27 5.70 -10.58 -14.94
CA GLU A 27 6.37 -9.36 -15.38
C GLU A 27 5.94 -8.16 -14.53
N GLU A 28 6.92 -7.38 -14.05
CA GLU A 28 6.64 -6.23 -13.19
C GLU A 28 5.83 -5.15 -13.90
N SER A 29 6.14 -4.86 -15.17
CA SER A 29 5.40 -3.90 -15.99
C SER A 29 3.91 -4.26 -16.08
N HIS A 30 3.59 -5.54 -16.31
CA HIS A 30 2.22 -6.03 -16.36
C HIS A 30 1.51 -5.90 -15.01
N ARG A 31 2.20 -6.09 -13.87
CA ARG A 31 1.60 -5.85 -12.54
C ARG A 31 1.28 -4.37 -12.31
N ILE A 32 2.15 -3.47 -12.76
CA ILE A 32 1.93 -2.02 -12.69
C ILE A 32 0.74 -1.63 -13.57
N GLU A 33 0.64 -2.18 -14.78
CA GLU A 33 -0.47 -1.95 -15.70
C GLU A 33 -1.80 -2.49 -15.16
N ALA A 34 -1.81 -3.71 -14.63
CA ALA A 34 -2.98 -4.29 -13.98
C ALA A 34 -3.47 -3.45 -12.78
N THR A 35 -2.52 -2.95 -11.97
CA THR A 35 -2.81 -2.06 -10.84
C THR A 35 -3.43 -0.74 -11.32
N ARG A 36 -2.83 -0.12 -12.35
CA ARG A 36 -3.37 1.10 -12.98
C ARG A 36 -4.79 0.88 -13.50
N TRP A 37 -5.00 -0.21 -14.24
CA TRP A 37 -6.30 -0.55 -14.80
C TRP A 37 -7.36 -0.73 -13.69
N ALA A 38 -7.03 -1.47 -12.63
CA ALA A 38 -7.94 -1.68 -11.50
C ALA A 38 -8.32 -0.36 -10.81
N MET A 39 -7.35 0.55 -10.62
CA MET A 39 -7.61 1.87 -10.05
C MET A 39 -8.51 2.72 -10.96
N GLN A 40 -8.26 2.71 -12.27
CA GLN A 40 -9.09 3.41 -13.24
C GLN A 40 -10.54 2.92 -13.19
N GLU A 41 -10.76 1.60 -13.25
CA GLU A 41 -12.09 1.01 -13.22
C GLU A 41 -12.84 1.39 -11.92
N LEU A 42 -12.16 1.35 -10.77
CA LEU A 42 -12.75 1.75 -9.50
C LEU A 42 -13.11 3.23 -9.45
N VAL A 43 -12.26 4.12 -9.98
CA VAL A 43 -12.57 5.56 -10.07
C VAL A 43 -13.78 5.80 -10.98
N GLU A 44 -13.85 5.13 -12.13
CA GLU A 44 -14.97 5.26 -13.07
C GLU A 44 -16.28 4.74 -12.46
N ARG A 45 -16.25 3.59 -11.77
CA ARG A 45 -17.41 3.07 -11.02
C ARG A 45 -17.83 4.02 -9.90
N TRP A 46 -16.88 4.57 -9.15
CA TRP A 46 -17.17 5.53 -8.09
C TRP A 46 -17.89 6.77 -8.63
N ARG A 47 -17.39 7.34 -9.74
CA ARG A 47 -18.03 8.49 -10.40
C ARG A 47 -19.45 8.16 -10.86
N ARG A 48 -19.65 6.99 -11.49
CA ARG A 48 -20.98 6.54 -11.93
C ARG A 48 -21.96 6.29 -10.78
N ALA A 49 -21.47 5.87 -9.62
CA ALA A 49 -22.32 5.60 -8.45
C ALA A 49 -22.91 6.89 -7.84
N GLY A 50 -22.32 8.06 -8.06
CA GLY A 50 -22.94 9.34 -7.70
C GLY A 50 -23.13 9.57 -6.19
N PHE A 51 -22.24 9.07 -5.34
CA PHE A 51 -22.37 9.21 -3.89
C PHE A 51 -22.38 10.68 -3.43
N HIS A 52 -23.46 11.11 -2.77
CA HIS A 52 -23.61 12.50 -2.29
C HIS A 52 -22.95 12.76 -0.93
N HIS A 53 -22.75 11.72 -0.12
CA HIS A 53 -22.23 11.83 1.24
C HIS A 53 -20.85 11.18 1.43
N LEU A 54 -20.27 10.62 0.36
CA LEU A 54 -18.96 9.97 0.39
C LEU A 54 -18.02 10.67 -0.58
N LYS A 55 -16.75 10.79 -0.18
CA LYS A 55 -15.68 11.31 -1.02
C LYS A 55 -14.59 10.25 -1.15
N LEU A 56 -14.24 9.87 -2.37
CA LEU A 56 -13.07 9.04 -2.62
C LEU A 56 -11.81 9.86 -2.28
N ALA A 57 -11.11 9.45 -1.23
CA ALA A 57 -9.94 10.16 -0.72
C ALA A 57 -8.63 9.52 -1.20
N GLY A 58 -8.65 8.22 -1.50
CA GLY A 58 -7.43 7.50 -1.80
C GLY A 58 -7.62 6.02 -2.09
N PHE A 59 -6.48 5.39 -2.34
CA PHE A 59 -6.36 3.95 -2.38
C PHE A 59 -5.40 3.44 -1.30
N TYR A 60 -5.70 2.25 -0.80
CA TYR A 60 -4.89 1.52 0.17
C TYR A 60 -4.12 0.39 -0.54
N TYR A 61 -2.80 0.40 -0.42
CA TYR A 61 -1.91 -0.64 -0.92
C TYR A 61 -2.00 -1.86 -0.01
N MET A 62 -2.57 -2.96 -0.51
CA MET A 62 -3.02 -4.06 0.35
C MET A 62 -1.91 -5.00 0.81
N THR A 63 -0.76 -5.04 0.13
CA THR A 63 0.31 -5.95 0.53
C THR A 63 1.13 -5.38 1.68
N GLU A 64 1.11 -6.09 2.81
CA GLU A 64 1.94 -5.74 3.97
C GLU A 64 3.37 -6.28 3.82
N GLN A 65 3.56 -7.35 3.05
CA GLN A 65 4.86 -8.00 2.86
C GLN A 65 5.38 -7.73 1.45
N GLY A 66 6.69 -7.53 1.31
CA GLY A 66 7.28 -7.30 0.00
C GLY A 66 8.74 -6.90 0.07
N SER A 67 9.28 -6.64 -1.11
CA SER A 67 10.64 -6.15 -1.28
C SER A 67 10.69 -4.62 -1.29
N TYR A 68 11.74 -4.02 -0.74
CA TYR A 68 11.98 -2.57 -0.84
C TYR A 68 12.18 -2.09 -2.29
N ASN A 69 12.54 -3.00 -3.20
CA ASN A 69 12.73 -2.70 -4.63
C ASN A 69 11.55 -3.14 -5.51
N ASP A 70 10.38 -3.44 -4.94
CA ASP A 70 9.18 -3.79 -5.71
C ASP A 70 8.68 -2.58 -6.52
N GLY A 71 8.72 -2.68 -7.85
CA GLY A 71 8.31 -1.59 -8.73
C GLY A 71 6.82 -1.23 -8.62
N VAL A 72 5.96 -2.17 -8.21
CA VAL A 72 4.53 -1.88 -7.99
C VAL A 72 4.37 -0.92 -6.80
N SER A 73 5.04 -1.21 -5.68
CA SER A 73 5.07 -0.35 -4.50
C SER A 73 5.57 1.07 -4.84
N HIS A 74 6.64 1.18 -5.63
CA HIS A 74 7.19 2.46 -6.07
C HIS A 74 6.30 3.21 -7.09
N ALA A 75 5.50 2.48 -7.88
CA ALA A 75 4.57 3.09 -8.83
C ALA A 75 3.27 3.56 -8.17
N PHE A 76 2.82 2.88 -7.12
CA PHE A 76 1.50 3.05 -6.53
C PHE A 76 1.17 4.50 -6.11
N PRO A 77 2.03 5.25 -5.40
CA PRO A 77 1.73 6.64 -5.05
C PRO A 77 1.57 7.56 -6.27
N ARG A 78 2.37 7.33 -7.33
CA ARG A 78 2.23 8.08 -8.59
C ARG A 78 0.92 7.75 -9.30
N LEU A 79 0.47 6.50 -9.25
CA LEU A 79 -0.83 6.08 -9.79
C LEU A 79 -1.99 6.75 -9.04
N CYS A 80 -1.94 6.82 -7.70
CA CYS A 80 -2.94 7.55 -6.91
C CYS A 80 -2.98 9.03 -7.30
N LYS A 81 -1.81 9.67 -7.38
CA LYS A 81 -1.68 11.09 -7.74
C LYS A 81 -2.23 11.40 -9.13
N ALA A 82 -2.11 10.48 -10.09
CA ALA A 82 -2.69 10.65 -11.43
C ALA A 82 -4.22 10.79 -11.42
N HIS A 83 -4.89 10.29 -10.39
CA HIS A 83 -6.33 10.48 -10.17
C HIS A 83 -6.67 11.62 -9.18
N GLY A 84 -5.67 12.37 -8.71
CA GLY A 84 -5.85 13.38 -7.65
C GLY A 84 -6.16 12.77 -6.27
N LEU A 85 -5.77 11.52 -6.05
CA LEU A 85 -6.07 10.73 -4.86
C LEU A 85 -4.82 10.51 -4.01
N ARG A 86 -5.01 10.23 -2.72
CA ARG A 86 -3.92 9.91 -1.78
C ARG A 86 -3.59 8.42 -1.76
N SER A 87 -2.37 8.10 -1.40
CA SER A 87 -1.85 6.75 -1.24
C SER A 87 -1.67 6.38 0.23
N PHE A 88 -2.26 5.25 0.63
CA PHE A 88 -2.19 4.74 2.00
C PHE A 88 -1.63 3.33 2.05
N ALA A 89 -0.94 2.97 3.13
CA ALA A 89 -0.47 1.59 3.33
C ALA A 89 -0.18 1.26 4.81
N ILE A 90 -0.11 -0.03 5.11
CA ILE A 90 0.47 -0.58 6.35
C ILE A 90 1.54 -1.60 5.94
N PRO A 91 2.83 -1.30 6.11
CA PRO A 91 3.85 -2.32 5.97
C PRO A 91 3.82 -3.28 7.15
N GLY A 92 4.03 -4.55 6.84
CA GLY A 92 4.24 -5.59 7.82
C GLY A 92 5.50 -5.34 8.62
N ILE A 93 5.48 -5.66 9.91
CA ILE A 93 6.62 -5.47 10.82
C ILE A 93 7.93 -6.15 10.40
N THR A 94 7.83 -7.22 9.59
CA THR A 94 8.97 -7.98 9.06
C THR A 94 9.28 -7.66 7.60
N SER A 95 8.50 -6.77 6.99
CA SER A 95 8.61 -6.47 5.58
C SER A 95 9.86 -5.66 5.31
N SER A 96 10.57 -5.96 4.23
CA SER A 96 11.76 -5.19 3.87
C SER A 96 11.42 -3.77 3.41
N TRP A 97 10.18 -3.51 2.97
CA TRP A 97 9.74 -2.18 2.55
C TRP A 97 9.24 -1.31 3.71
N ILE A 98 9.33 -1.75 4.97
CA ILE A 98 8.77 -1.04 6.15
C ILE A 98 9.22 0.42 6.28
N THR A 99 10.39 0.80 5.78
CA THR A 99 10.88 2.19 5.74
C THR A 99 10.91 2.79 4.33
N GLU A 100 10.62 2.00 3.31
CA GLU A 100 10.75 2.41 1.92
C GLU A 100 9.61 3.32 1.47
N PHE A 101 8.48 3.34 2.20
CA PHE A 101 7.31 4.14 1.88
C PHE A 101 7.62 5.63 1.66
N SER A 102 8.59 6.18 2.40
CA SER A 102 9.00 7.58 2.26
C SER A 102 9.68 7.83 0.90
N ARG A 103 10.53 6.91 0.45
CA ARG A 103 11.19 6.97 -0.87
C ARG A 103 10.23 6.68 -2.01
N ALA A 104 9.34 5.71 -1.84
CA ALA A 104 8.27 5.40 -2.79
C ALA A 104 7.26 6.57 -2.94
N GLY A 105 7.17 7.44 -1.92
CA GLY A 105 6.38 8.67 -1.97
C GLY A 105 4.93 8.51 -1.51
N PHE A 106 4.66 7.59 -0.59
CA PHE A 106 3.32 7.41 -0.01
C PHE A 106 2.86 8.65 0.78
N ASP A 107 1.56 8.96 0.73
CA ASP A 107 0.98 10.10 1.45
C ASP A 107 0.71 9.80 2.93
N GLY A 108 0.37 8.55 3.26
CA GLY A 108 0.05 8.16 4.62
C GLY A 108 0.35 6.70 4.90
N VAL A 109 1.24 6.43 5.84
CA VAL A 109 1.56 5.07 6.27
C VAL A 109 1.34 4.92 7.76
N ALA A 110 0.60 3.88 8.14
CA ALA A 110 0.44 3.49 9.53
C ALA A 110 1.39 2.33 9.82
N LEU A 111 2.37 2.56 10.69
CA LEU A 111 3.38 1.56 11.04
C LEU A 111 2.86 0.68 12.18
N GLN A 112 2.92 -0.64 11.98
CA GLN A 112 2.56 -1.61 13.01
C GLN A 112 3.61 -1.56 14.15
N PRO A 113 3.19 -1.37 15.41
CA PRO A 113 4.14 -1.38 16.52
C PRO A 113 4.66 -2.80 16.75
N SER A 114 5.96 -3.01 16.48
CA SER A 114 6.63 -4.31 16.63
C SER A 114 6.44 -4.96 18.02
N HIS A 115 6.25 -4.16 19.08
CA HIS A 115 5.94 -4.66 20.43
C HIS A 115 4.64 -5.47 20.53
N ALA A 116 3.62 -5.14 19.72
CA ALA A 116 2.33 -5.82 19.77
C ALA A 116 2.32 -7.14 19.00
N PHE A 117 3.17 -7.26 17.97
CA PHE A 117 3.12 -8.36 16.99
C PHE A 117 4.34 -9.28 17.02
N TRP A 118 5.43 -8.92 17.71
CA TRP A 118 6.64 -9.72 17.77
C TRP A 118 7.06 -10.00 19.21
N GLN A 119 7.26 -11.28 19.54
CA GLN A 119 7.70 -11.71 20.88
C GLN A 119 8.88 -12.69 20.78
N PRO A 120 10.10 -12.20 20.52
CA PRO A 120 11.27 -13.06 20.43
C PRO A 120 11.63 -13.57 21.83
N ALA A 121 11.90 -14.86 21.96
CA ALA A 121 12.22 -15.50 23.25
C ALA A 121 13.39 -14.83 24.00
N LEU A 122 14.36 -14.27 23.26
CA LEU A 122 15.58 -13.66 23.80
C LEU A 122 15.58 -12.11 23.75
N ARG A 123 14.47 -11.46 23.38
CA ARG A 123 14.39 -9.98 23.31
C ARG A 123 13.35 -9.44 24.28
N PRO A 124 13.76 -8.68 25.31
CA PRO A 124 12.82 -8.05 26.23
C PRO A 124 11.85 -7.10 25.51
N ARG A 125 10.55 -7.16 25.84
CA ARG A 125 9.50 -6.29 25.27
C ARG A 125 9.85 -4.80 25.27
N ARG A 126 10.52 -4.31 26.31
CA ARG A 126 11.04 -2.93 26.41
C ARG A 126 11.91 -2.49 25.22
N TYR A 127 12.61 -3.42 24.57
CA TYR A 127 13.42 -3.13 23.39
C TYR A 127 12.55 -2.81 22.17
N LEU A 128 11.49 -3.61 21.94
CA LEU A 128 10.55 -3.39 20.83
C LEU A 128 9.78 -2.08 21.00
N LEU A 129 9.42 -1.72 22.25
CA LEU A 129 8.80 -0.42 22.54
C LEU A 129 9.75 0.75 22.20
N LYS A 130 11.06 0.62 22.50
CA LYS A 130 12.07 1.62 22.10
C LYS A 130 12.22 1.72 20.58
N CYS A 131 12.21 0.59 19.86
CA CYS A 131 12.24 0.59 18.39
C CYS A 131 11.00 1.29 17.81
N ALA A 132 9.80 0.97 18.31
CA ALA A 132 8.57 1.64 17.90
C ALA A 132 8.63 3.16 18.16
N GLY A 133 9.12 3.58 19.33
CA GLY A 133 9.31 5.00 19.64
C GLY A 133 10.42 5.68 18.83
N HIS A 134 11.41 4.94 18.32
CA HIS A 134 12.41 5.48 17.40
C HIS A 134 11.80 5.72 16.01
N ILE A 135 11.09 4.72 15.48
CA ILE A 135 10.36 4.81 14.21
C ILE A 135 9.37 5.97 14.24
N ALA A 136 8.55 6.07 15.28
CA ALA A 136 7.56 7.15 15.42
C ALA A 136 8.22 8.54 15.44
N ARG A 137 9.40 8.69 16.06
CA ARG A 137 10.12 9.98 16.08
C ARG A 137 10.76 10.35 14.75
N HIS A 138 11.10 9.37 13.91
CA HIS A 138 11.80 9.62 12.66
C HIS A 138 10.83 9.78 11.48
N TYR A 139 9.66 9.16 11.53
CA TYR A 139 8.71 9.10 10.42
C TYR A 139 7.30 9.63 10.74
N GLY A 140 7.03 10.04 11.99
CA GLY A 140 5.72 10.53 12.44
C GLY A 140 5.70 11.99 12.83
#